data_AF-A0A8I1KK49-F1
#
_entry.id   AF-A0A8I1KK49-F1
#
_cell.length_a   1.000
_cell.length_b   1.000
_cell.length_c   1.000
_cell.angle_alpha   90.00
_cell.angle_beta   90.00
_cell.angle_gamma   90.00
#
_symmetry.space_group_name_H-M   'P 1'
#
loop_
_entity.id
_entity.type
_entity.pdbx_description
1 polymer ?
#
loop_
_entity_poly.entity_id
_entity_poly.type
_entity_poly.pdbx_seq_one_letter_code
_entity_poly.pdbx_strand_id
1 'polypeptide(L)'
;MSRIIAADSTHGALYGTALNAQSNRSYSRTLNLRDREVVLTFDDGPLGTNTRTVLDTLDKHCVKATFFSVGRMALADPKLLKEYDRRGHTIGTHTFSHPFAMDRMPPQDAIAEIEKGFAAVSHALGKPIAPFFRFPGLRDSPETVAYLASRNISTWSVDVISGDTDPGANAAKVTKDVLARVRGAGKGIILFHDIKKPTAEALDGIITALKKDGYKFVHVVSNTNYKPNPEMVAKTDAFRTPPEMATVTGRWTASAATVGRPEIKAGSVDVMRTEWVELKLANEQLTGNARSETANVGGGNGQTASGYVATSSGGGGSGQTGGAYMANSWLVTGQIQ
;
A
#
# COMPACT_ATOMS: atom_id res chain seq x y z
N MET A 1 -29.77 -1.40 -2.23
CA MET A 1 -28.88 -2.38 -1.57
C MET A 1 -27.79 -2.81 -2.54
N SER A 2 -26.55 -2.76 -2.07
CA SER A 2 -25.34 -3.29 -2.71
C SER A 2 -25.42 -4.81 -2.74
N ARG A 3 -25.09 -5.45 -3.88
CA ARG A 3 -25.11 -6.91 -3.99
C ARG A 3 -23.74 -7.50 -3.67
N ILE A 4 -23.75 -8.76 -3.23
CA ILE A 4 -22.54 -9.57 -3.07
C ILE A 4 -22.34 -10.38 -4.35
N ILE A 5 -21.11 -10.41 -4.87
CA ILE A 5 -20.68 -11.32 -5.92
C ILE A 5 -19.69 -12.31 -5.32
N ALA A 6 -19.89 -13.59 -5.61
CA ALA A 6 -18.87 -14.60 -5.43
C ALA A 6 -17.92 -14.56 -6.64
N ALA A 7 -16.66 -14.23 -6.43
CA ALA A 7 -15.62 -14.39 -7.44
C ALA A 7 -15.01 -15.79 -7.34
N ASP A 8 -14.97 -16.46 -8.49
CA ASP A 8 -14.31 -17.75 -8.68
C ASP A 8 -12.80 -17.54 -8.78
N SER A 9 -12.01 -18.33 -8.06
CA SER A 9 -10.55 -18.29 -8.15
C SER A 9 -9.97 -19.53 -8.83
N THR A 10 -10.81 -20.50 -9.20
CA THR A 10 -10.36 -21.71 -9.89
C THR A 10 -9.64 -21.39 -11.18
N HIS A 11 -8.58 -22.14 -11.48
CA HIS A 11 -7.74 -21.97 -12.66
C HIS A 11 -7.17 -20.56 -12.87
N GLY A 12 -7.10 -19.75 -11.80
CA GLY A 12 -6.48 -18.42 -11.85
C GLY A 12 -7.27 -17.39 -12.63
N ALA A 13 -8.59 -17.33 -12.43
CA ALA A 13 -9.44 -16.31 -13.03
C ALA A 13 -8.85 -14.89 -12.89
N LEU A 14 -9.03 -14.08 -13.92
CA LEU A 14 -8.40 -12.78 -14.09
C LEU A 14 -9.48 -11.70 -14.06
N TYR A 15 -9.35 -10.70 -13.18
CA TYR A 15 -10.38 -9.69 -12.95
C TYR A 15 -9.84 -8.27 -13.18
N GLY A 16 -10.44 -7.53 -14.11
CA GLY A 16 -10.10 -6.13 -14.43
C GLY A 16 -9.44 -5.98 -15.80
N THR A 17 -9.72 -4.91 -16.55
CA THR A 17 -9.33 -4.78 -17.97
C THR A 17 -8.14 -3.87 -18.24
N ALA A 18 -7.74 -3.03 -17.29
CA ALA A 18 -6.63 -2.10 -17.46
C ALA A 18 -5.33 -2.88 -17.72
N LEU A 19 -4.68 -2.48 -18.81
CA LEU A 19 -3.51 -3.13 -19.37
C LEU A 19 -2.31 -3.03 -18.42
N ASN A 20 -1.63 -4.15 -18.21
CA ASN A 20 -0.19 -4.10 -18.04
C ASN A 20 0.40 -3.72 -19.42
N ALA A 21 0.89 -2.49 -19.56
CA ALA A 21 1.48 -1.97 -20.80
C ALA A 21 2.69 -2.80 -21.30
N GLN A 22 3.29 -3.63 -20.44
CA GLN A 22 4.44 -4.46 -20.75
C GLN A 22 4.07 -5.88 -21.20
N SER A 23 2.93 -6.43 -20.74
CA SER A 23 2.48 -7.77 -21.15
C SER A 23 1.55 -7.75 -22.37
N ASN A 24 1.07 -6.58 -22.79
CA ASN A 24 0.09 -6.40 -23.88
C ASN A 24 -1.17 -7.28 -23.69
N ARG A 25 -1.47 -7.67 -22.45
CA ARG A 25 -2.62 -8.49 -22.08
C ARG A 25 -3.71 -7.57 -21.53
N SER A 26 -4.81 -7.47 -22.27
CA SER A 26 -6.09 -7.08 -21.69
C SER A 26 -6.78 -8.35 -21.22
N TYR A 27 -7.10 -8.45 -19.93
CA TYR A 27 -7.94 -9.55 -19.47
C TYR A 27 -9.32 -9.38 -20.12
N SER A 28 -9.75 -10.38 -20.91
CA SER A 28 -10.80 -10.21 -21.92
C SER A 28 -12.21 -9.97 -21.34
N ARG A 29 -12.45 -10.29 -20.07
CA ARG A 29 -13.63 -9.93 -19.26
C ARG A 29 -13.30 -9.90 -17.77
N THR A 30 -14.03 -9.09 -16.99
CA THR A 30 -13.84 -8.90 -15.54
C THR A 30 -14.86 -9.71 -14.73
N LEU A 31 -15.15 -9.23 -13.51
CA LEU A 31 -16.33 -9.58 -12.75
C LEU A 31 -17.61 -9.31 -13.58
N ASN A 32 -18.63 -10.13 -13.37
CA ASN A 32 -19.94 -9.94 -14.00
C ASN A 32 -20.69 -8.75 -13.36
N LEU A 33 -20.21 -7.52 -13.57
CA LEU A 33 -20.80 -6.26 -13.09
C LEU A 33 -21.89 -5.78 -14.04
N ARG A 34 -23.01 -5.33 -13.47
CA ARG A 34 -24.06 -4.62 -14.19
C ARG A 34 -23.63 -3.18 -14.42
N ASP A 35 -24.31 -2.50 -15.31
CA ASP A 35 -24.04 -1.08 -15.54
C ASP A 35 -24.29 -0.28 -14.26
N ARG A 36 -23.43 0.71 -14.03
CA ARG A 36 -23.33 1.48 -12.78
C ARG A 36 -23.03 0.63 -11.54
N GLU A 37 -22.35 -0.50 -11.69
CA GLU A 37 -21.77 -1.22 -10.55
C GLU A 37 -20.26 -1.04 -10.48
N VAL A 38 -19.76 -0.74 -9.28
CA VAL A 38 -18.33 -0.56 -9.03
C VAL A 38 -17.89 -1.37 -7.82
N VAL A 39 -16.64 -1.82 -7.85
CA VAL A 39 -15.97 -2.48 -6.73
C VAL A 39 -14.87 -1.57 -6.23
N LEU A 40 -14.84 -1.28 -4.93
CA LEU A 40 -13.75 -0.55 -4.31
C LEU A 40 -12.65 -1.52 -3.90
N THR A 41 -11.43 -1.25 -4.35
CA THR A 41 -10.24 -2.02 -3.98
C THR A 41 -9.15 -1.13 -3.44
N PHE A 42 -8.42 -1.60 -2.44
CA PHE A 42 -7.36 -0.86 -1.76
C PHE A 42 -6.10 -1.71 -1.64
N ASP A 43 -4.97 -1.14 -2.05
CA ASP A 43 -3.66 -1.80 -2.00
C ASP A 43 -2.77 -1.19 -0.90
N ASP A 44 -1.72 -1.94 -0.55
CA ASP A 44 -0.59 -1.59 0.34
C ASP A 44 -0.84 -1.66 1.84
N GLY A 45 -2.09 -1.53 2.30
CA GLY A 45 -2.42 -1.52 3.72
C GLY A 45 -2.19 -2.85 4.46
N PRO A 46 -2.39 -2.87 5.80
CA PRO A 46 -2.82 -1.74 6.63
C PRO A 46 -1.70 -0.79 7.06
N LEU A 47 -1.97 0.52 7.16
CA LEU A 47 -1.04 1.50 7.73
C LEU A 47 -1.72 2.71 8.40
N GLY A 48 -1.73 2.69 9.73
CA GLY A 48 -1.95 3.88 10.56
C GLY A 48 -3.30 4.58 10.36
N THR A 49 -3.28 5.92 10.45
CA THR A 49 -4.49 6.76 10.49
C THR A 49 -5.26 6.82 9.18
N ASN A 50 -4.59 6.84 8.03
CA ASN A 50 -5.26 6.91 6.72
C ASN A 50 -6.15 5.68 6.49
N THR A 51 -5.63 4.49 6.76
CA THR A 51 -6.40 3.23 6.69
C THR A 51 -7.65 3.28 7.58
N ARG A 52 -7.53 3.80 8.81
CA ARG A 52 -8.68 3.94 9.72
C ARG A 52 -9.74 4.87 9.16
N THR A 53 -9.34 6.04 8.63
CA THR A 53 -10.25 6.99 7.98
C THR A 53 -10.98 6.36 6.79
N VAL A 54 -10.28 5.54 5.99
CA VAL A 54 -10.89 4.79 4.88
C VAL A 54 -11.96 3.83 5.41
N LEU A 55 -11.66 3.02 6.43
CA LEU A 55 -12.63 2.09 7.03
C LEU A 55 -13.86 2.80 7.61
N ASP A 56 -13.64 3.90 8.34
CA ASP A 56 -14.73 4.68 8.94
C ASP A 56 -15.62 5.30 7.86
N THR A 57 -15.03 5.74 6.74
CA THR A 57 -15.77 6.24 5.57
C THR A 57 -16.59 5.12 4.91
N LEU A 58 -16.02 3.93 4.74
CA LEU A 58 -16.74 2.78 4.18
C LEU A 58 -17.94 2.39 5.05
N ASP A 59 -17.78 2.38 6.38
CA ASP A 59 -18.86 2.11 7.33
C ASP A 59 -19.94 3.20 7.31
N LYS A 60 -19.55 4.49 7.32
CA LYS A 60 -20.48 5.63 7.14
C LYS A 60 -21.39 5.44 5.93
N HIS A 61 -20.84 4.87 4.86
CA HIS A 61 -21.56 4.64 3.61
C HIS A 61 -22.22 3.26 3.49
N CYS A 62 -22.08 2.37 4.48
CA CYS A 62 -22.53 0.98 4.39
C CYS A 62 -21.97 0.26 3.14
N VAL A 63 -20.72 0.54 2.79
CA VAL A 63 -20.04 -0.03 1.63
C VAL A 63 -18.96 -1.01 2.11
N LYS A 64 -18.85 -2.15 1.44
CA LYS A 64 -17.74 -3.09 1.64
C LYS A 64 -16.81 -3.06 0.43
N ALA A 65 -15.58 -3.49 0.65
CA ALA A 65 -14.46 -3.30 -0.26
C ALA A 65 -13.54 -4.52 -0.19
N THR A 66 -12.60 -4.61 -1.12
CA THR A 66 -11.53 -5.62 -1.11
C THR A 66 -10.19 -4.96 -0.80
N PHE A 67 -9.47 -5.45 0.19
CA PHE A 67 -8.14 -4.97 0.57
C PHE A 67 -7.09 -6.00 0.15
N PHE A 68 -6.11 -5.59 -0.66
CA PHE A 68 -4.95 -6.41 -0.99
C PHE A 68 -3.80 -6.00 -0.09
N SER A 69 -3.63 -6.73 1.01
CA SER A 69 -2.65 -6.36 2.04
C SER A 69 -1.26 -6.87 1.72
N VAL A 70 -0.27 -6.03 1.99
CA VAL A 70 1.15 -6.40 1.95
C VAL A 70 1.49 -7.18 3.22
N GLY A 71 2.13 -8.34 3.08
CA GLY A 71 2.40 -9.25 4.20
C GLY A 71 3.16 -8.62 5.36
N ARG A 72 4.21 -7.83 5.08
CA ARG A 72 4.96 -7.10 6.12
C ARG A 72 4.08 -6.10 6.89
N MET A 73 3.18 -5.41 6.20
CA MET A 73 2.27 -4.44 6.78
C MET A 73 1.25 -5.13 7.70
N ALA A 74 0.70 -6.26 7.23
CA ALA A 74 -0.18 -7.12 8.01
C ALA A 74 0.48 -7.63 9.30
N LEU A 75 1.75 -8.06 9.24
CA LEU A 75 2.47 -8.52 10.43
C LEU A 75 2.81 -7.40 11.41
N ALA A 76 3.04 -6.19 10.90
CA ALA A 76 3.35 -4.99 11.69
C ALA A 76 2.13 -4.45 12.45
N ASP A 77 0.93 -4.45 11.84
CA ASP A 77 -0.32 -4.08 12.53
C ASP A 77 -1.43 -5.13 12.33
N PRO A 78 -1.34 -6.30 13.01
CA PRO A 78 -2.36 -7.33 12.94
C PRO A 78 -3.71 -6.88 13.50
N LYS A 79 -3.72 -5.89 14.42
CA LYS A 79 -4.95 -5.37 15.01
C LYS A 79 -5.76 -4.61 13.95
N LEU A 80 -5.11 -3.76 13.17
CA LEU A 80 -5.77 -3.02 12.09
C LEU A 80 -6.16 -3.93 10.92
N LEU A 81 -5.37 -4.97 10.62
CA LEU A 81 -5.80 -6.00 9.66
C LEU A 81 -7.10 -6.69 10.12
N LYS A 82 -7.19 -7.07 11.40
CA LYS A 82 -8.40 -7.68 11.97
C LYS A 82 -9.62 -6.74 11.93
N GLU A 83 -9.41 -5.43 11.92
CA GLU A 83 -10.49 -4.47 11.71
C GLU A 83 -11.10 -4.57 10.31
N TYR A 84 -10.31 -4.87 9.27
CA TYR A 84 -10.86 -5.12 7.93
C TYR A 84 -11.89 -6.26 7.97
N ASP A 85 -11.51 -7.37 8.58
CA ASP A 85 -12.33 -8.57 8.68
C ASP A 85 -13.55 -8.37 9.61
N ARG A 86 -13.34 -7.77 10.78
CA ARG A 86 -14.41 -7.47 11.74
C ARG A 86 -15.49 -6.57 11.13
N ARG A 87 -15.07 -5.64 10.25
CA ARG A 87 -15.98 -4.75 9.50
C ARG A 87 -16.52 -5.43 8.23
N GLY A 88 -16.21 -6.69 7.96
CA GLY A 88 -16.82 -7.49 6.90
C GLY A 88 -16.30 -7.16 5.49
N HIS A 89 -15.08 -6.66 5.37
CA HIS A 89 -14.40 -6.48 4.08
C HIS A 89 -13.74 -7.77 3.63
N THR A 90 -13.53 -7.92 2.33
CA THR A 90 -12.73 -9.02 1.79
C THR A 90 -11.25 -8.68 1.84
N ILE A 91 -10.43 -9.65 2.22
CA ILE A 91 -8.97 -9.50 2.32
C ILE A 91 -8.35 -10.47 1.32
N GLY A 92 -7.52 -9.94 0.42
CA GLY A 92 -6.56 -10.66 -0.42
C GLY A 92 -5.14 -10.23 -0.05
N THR A 93 -4.15 -10.57 -0.89
CA THR A 93 -2.75 -10.19 -0.64
C THR A 93 -2.10 -9.51 -1.83
N HIS A 94 -1.11 -8.66 -1.52
CA HIS A 94 -0.35 -7.84 -2.44
C HIS A 94 1.16 -8.12 -2.29
N THR A 95 1.54 -9.39 -2.30
CA THR A 95 2.90 -9.92 -1.95
C THR A 95 3.27 -9.74 -0.48
N PHE A 96 4.47 -10.18 -0.12
CA PHE A 96 5.02 -9.99 1.21
C PHE A 96 5.64 -8.62 1.40
N SER A 97 6.52 -8.18 0.49
CA SER A 97 7.31 -6.95 0.65
C SER A 97 7.09 -5.89 -0.42
N HIS A 98 6.14 -6.08 -1.34
CA HIS A 98 5.85 -5.15 -2.43
C HIS A 98 7.10 -4.87 -3.33
N PRO A 99 7.69 -5.89 -3.96
CA PRO A 99 8.82 -5.68 -4.88
C PRO A 99 8.38 -4.85 -6.11
N PHE A 100 9.12 -3.76 -6.39
CA PHE A 100 8.79 -2.83 -7.47
C PHE A 100 8.85 -3.45 -8.89
N ALA A 101 9.69 -4.47 -9.09
CA ALA A 101 9.93 -5.09 -10.40
C ALA A 101 9.75 -6.61 -10.36
N MET A 102 8.60 -7.04 -9.84
CA MET A 102 8.26 -8.45 -9.67
C MET A 102 8.29 -9.24 -10.98
N ASP A 103 7.88 -8.62 -12.09
CA ASP A 103 7.94 -9.14 -13.46
C ASP A 103 9.35 -9.47 -13.96
N ARG A 104 10.38 -8.93 -13.31
CA ARG A 104 11.81 -9.11 -13.66
C ARG A 104 12.57 -9.95 -12.64
N MET A 105 11.91 -10.41 -11.59
CA MET A 105 12.53 -11.29 -10.60
C MET A 105 12.69 -12.70 -11.18
N PRO A 106 13.67 -13.48 -10.69
CA PRO A 106 13.66 -14.92 -10.90
C PRO A 106 12.29 -15.51 -10.51
N PRO A 107 11.67 -16.38 -11.32
CA PRO A 107 10.32 -16.86 -11.05
C PRO A 107 10.12 -17.46 -9.66
N GLN A 108 11.13 -18.16 -9.14
CA GLN A 108 11.09 -18.76 -7.79
C GLN A 108 11.02 -17.69 -6.69
N ASP A 109 11.73 -16.57 -6.84
CA ASP A 109 11.71 -15.47 -5.87
C ASP A 109 10.37 -14.74 -5.89
N ALA A 110 9.80 -14.54 -7.09
CA ALA A 110 8.48 -13.95 -7.24
C ALA A 110 7.39 -14.85 -6.63
N ILE A 111 7.47 -16.17 -6.86
CA ILE A 111 6.59 -17.16 -6.22
C ILE A 111 6.73 -17.14 -4.71
N ALA A 112 7.96 -17.03 -4.20
CA ALA A 112 8.19 -16.91 -2.76
C ALA A 112 7.55 -15.64 -2.18
N GLU A 113 7.60 -14.51 -2.87
CA GLU A 113 6.91 -13.27 -2.46
C GLU A 113 5.38 -13.44 -2.39
N ILE A 114 4.78 -14.17 -3.34
CA ILE A 114 3.34 -14.50 -3.35
C ILE A 114 2.99 -15.35 -2.12
N GLU A 115 3.68 -16.47 -1.94
CA GLU A 115 3.36 -17.41 -0.86
C GLU A 115 3.65 -16.83 0.53
N LYS A 116 4.73 -16.06 0.69
CA LYS A 116 5.01 -15.29 1.92
C LYS A 116 3.89 -14.31 2.21
N GLY A 117 3.36 -13.62 1.19
CA GLY A 117 2.23 -12.69 1.34
C GLY A 117 0.99 -13.38 1.90
N PHE A 118 0.56 -14.47 1.26
CA PHE A 118 -0.59 -15.26 1.73
C PHE A 118 -0.40 -15.81 3.15
N ALA A 119 0.78 -16.34 3.45
CA ALA A 119 1.10 -16.86 4.78
C ALA A 119 1.07 -15.75 5.84
N ALA A 120 1.78 -14.65 5.60
CA ALA A 120 1.88 -13.51 6.51
C ALA A 120 0.52 -12.88 6.83
N VAL A 121 -0.28 -12.60 5.80
CA VAL A 121 -1.60 -11.97 5.98
C VAL A 121 -2.57 -12.92 6.68
N SER A 122 -2.61 -14.21 6.29
CA SER A 122 -3.49 -15.20 6.95
C SER A 122 -3.11 -15.42 8.41
N HIS A 123 -1.81 -15.47 8.71
CA HIS A 123 -1.31 -15.60 10.07
C HIS A 123 -1.64 -14.37 10.92
N ALA A 124 -1.39 -13.16 10.42
CA ALA A 124 -1.72 -11.92 11.12
C ALA A 124 -3.23 -11.82 11.42
N LEU A 125 -4.07 -12.26 10.46
CA LEU A 125 -5.51 -12.29 10.62
C LEU A 125 -5.97 -13.39 11.60
N GLY A 126 -5.26 -14.52 11.65
CA GLY A 126 -5.61 -15.70 12.44
C GLY A 126 -6.54 -16.69 11.72
N LYS A 127 -6.76 -16.52 10.42
CA LYS A 127 -7.57 -17.41 9.56
C LYS A 127 -7.20 -17.23 8.08
N PRO A 128 -7.58 -18.18 7.19
CA PRO A 128 -7.36 -18.01 5.75
C PRO A 128 -8.02 -16.76 5.18
N ILE A 129 -7.33 -16.10 4.24
CA ILE A 129 -7.85 -14.98 3.44
C ILE A 129 -8.44 -15.47 2.10
N ALA A 130 -9.08 -14.57 1.35
CA ALA A 130 -9.57 -14.90 0.01
C ALA A 130 -8.37 -15.22 -0.92
N PRO A 131 -8.49 -16.21 -1.84
CA PRO A 131 -7.50 -16.51 -2.90
C PRO A 131 -7.45 -15.41 -3.98
N PHE A 132 -7.34 -14.16 -3.56
CA PHE A 132 -7.31 -12.97 -4.39
C PHE A 132 -5.91 -12.37 -4.28
N PHE A 133 -5.24 -12.23 -5.42
CA PHE A 133 -3.91 -11.68 -5.51
C PHE A 133 -3.87 -10.52 -6.49
N ARG A 134 -3.15 -9.45 -6.15
CA ARG A 134 -2.81 -8.38 -7.08
C ARG A 134 -1.31 -8.19 -7.13
N PHE A 135 -0.75 -8.04 -8.32
CA PHE A 135 0.67 -7.77 -8.52
C PHE A 135 1.00 -6.30 -8.20
N PRO A 136 2.07 -6.01 -7.42
CA PRO A 136 2.62 -4.66 -7.25
C PRO A 136 2.82 -3.95 -8.59
N GLY A 137 2.27 -2.74 -8.69
CA GLY A 137 2.30 -1.95 -9.93
C GLY A 137 1.61 -2.60 -11.14
N LEU A 138 0.77 -3.62 -10.91
CA LEU A 138 0.16 -4.47 -11.95
C LEU A 138 1.20 -5.17 -12.85
N ARG A 139 2.40 -5.41 -12.33
CA ARG A 139 3.54 -5.99 -13.06
C ARG A 139 3.61 -7.50 -12.85
N ASP A 140 2.92 -8.21 -13.74
CA ASP A 140 2.89 -9.68 -13.78
C ASP A 140 3.91 -10.28 -14.75
N SER A 141 4.13 -11.60 -14.66
CA SER A 141 4.85 -12.41 -15.64
C SER A 141 4.05 -13.65 -16.05
N PRO A 142 4.28 -14.25 -17.23
CA PRO A 142 3.61 -15.50 -17.62
C PRO A 142 3.76 -16.63 -16.59
N GLU A 143 4.94 -16.75 -15.99
CA GLU A 143 5.28 -17.78 -15.01
C GLU A 143 4.52 -17.59 -13.71
N THR A 144 4.45 -16.35 -13.21
CA THR A 144 3.74 -16.04 -11.96
C THR A 144 2.22 -16.13 -12.13
N VAL A 145 1.68 -15.73 -13.28
CA VAL A 145 0.26 -15.93 -13.61
C VAL A 145 -0.07 -17.43 -13.72
N ALA A 146 0.76 -18.22 -14.39
CA ALA A 146 0.59 -19.68 -14.48
C ALA A 146 0.67 -20.34 -13.10
N TYR A 147 1.57 -19.86 -12.23
CA TYR A 147 1.66 -20.32 -10.86
C TYR A 147 0.38 -20.05 -10.07
N LEU A 148 -0.14 -18.81 -10.09
CA LEU A 148 -1.40 -18.46 -9.42
C LEU A 148 -2.56 -19.33 -9.92
N ALA A 149 -2.63 -19.59 -11.24
CA ALA A 149 -3.61 -20.49 -11.82
C ALA A 149 -3.52 -21.92 -11.30
N SER A 150 -2.29 -22.47 -11.21
CA SER A 150 -2.06 -23.80 -10.63
C SER A 150 -2.47 -23.91 -9.15
N ARG A 151 -2.56 -22.78 -8.45
CA ARG A 151 -2.94 -22.67 -7.05
C ARG A 151 -4.40 -22.27 -6.83
N ASN A 152 -5.20 -22.15 -7.89
CA ASN A 152 -6.58 -21.63 -7.83
C ASN A 152 -6.64 -20.27 -7.12
N ILE A 153 -5.70 -19.38 -7.45
CA ILE A 153 -5.65 -18.01 -6.96
C ILE A 153 -5.98 -17.07 -8.11
N SER A 154 -7.04 -16.28 -7.95
CA SER A 154 -7.41 -15.26 -8.95
C SER A 154 -6.43 -14.09 -8.95
N THR A 155 -6.09 -13.61 -10.14
CA THR A 155 -5.30 -12.39 -10.34
C THR A 155 -6.23 -11.20 -10.56
N TRP A 156 -6.00 -10.12 -9.81
CA TRP A 156 -6.79 -8.91 -9.86
C TRP A 156 -6.00 -7.76 -10.47
N SER A 157 -6.43 -7.30 -11.64
CA SER A 157 -6.15 -5.97 -12.18
C SER A 157 -7.25 -4.99 -11.75
N VAL A 158 -7.46 -3.93 -12.56
CA VAL A 158 -8.30 -2.77 -12.27
C VAL A 158 -9.00 -2.33 -13.56
N ASP A 159 -10.05 -1.55 -13.46
CA ASP A 159 -10.68 -0.87 -14.61
C ASP A 159 -10.51 0.64 -14.54
N VAL A 160 -10.41 1.17 -13.31
CA VAL A 160 -10.20 2.60 -13.04
C VAL A 160 -9.09 2.77 -12.01
N ILE A 161 -8.06 3.56 -12.37
CA ILE A 161 -6.98 3.97 -11.46
C ILE A 161 -7.35 5.32 -10.82
N SER A 162 -7.21 5.45 -9.51
CA SER A 162 -7.55 6.69 -8.79
C SER A 162 -6.59 7.85 -9.08
N GLY A 163 -5.31 7.56 -9.34
CA GLY A 163 -4.25 8.56 -9.43
C GLY A 163 -3.84 9.14 -8.07
N ASP A 164 -4.14 8.43 -6.97
CA ASP A 164 -3.76 8.82 -5.60
C ASP A 164 -2.26 8.69 -5.30
N THR A 165 -1.50 8.06 -6.18
CA THR A 165 -0.04 7.97 -6.18
C THR A 165 0.63 8.94 -7.14
N ASP A 166 -0.14 9.71 -7.92
CA ASP A 166 0.43 10.67 -8.88
C ASP A 166 1.19 11.79 -8.15
N PRO A 167 2.26 12.33 -8.74
CA PRO A 167 2.86 13.58 -8.25
C PRO A 167 1.81 14.69 -8.12
N GLY A 168 1.74 15.30 -6.93
CA GLY A 168 0.75 16.36 -6.64
C GLY A 168 -0.68 15.87 -6.38
N ALA A 169 -0.89 14.56 -6.19
CA ALA A 169 -2.18 14.03 -5.79
C ALA A 169 -2.70 14.69 -4.50
N ASN A 170 -3.96 15.13 -4.54
CA ASN A 170 -4.71 15.64 -3.40
C ASN A 170 -6.18 15.20 -3.52
N ALA A 171 -6.96 15.40 -2.46
CA ALA A 171 -8.33 14.92 -2.39
C ALA A 171 -9.20 15.41 -3.56
N ALA A 172 -9.07 16.68 -3.97
CA ALA A 172 -9.84 17.27 -5.06
C ALA A 172 -9.47 16.67 -6.42
N LYS A 173 -8.18 16.48 -6.70
CA LYS A 173 -7.70 15.85 -7.94
C LYS A 173 -8.15 14.39 -8.01
N VAL A 174 -7.95 13.62 -6.95
CA VAL A 174 -8.37 12.20 -6.89
C VAL A 174 -9.88 12.08 -7.08
N THR A 175 -10.67 12.92 -6.41
CA THR A 175 -12.13 12.95 -6.58
C THR A 175 -12.53 13.22 -8.03
N LYS A 176 -11.97 14.28 -8.64
CA LYS A 176 -12.25 14.65 -10.03
C LYS A 176 -11.91 13.51 -10.99
N ASP A 177 -10.71 12.96 -10.87
CA ASP A 177 -10.19 11.96 -11.80
C ASP A 177 -10.95 10.64 -11.69
N VAL A 178 -11.24 10.17 -10.47
CA VAL A 178 -12.04 8.96 -10.24
C VAL A 178 -13.43 9.12 -10.83
N LEU A 179 -14.13 10.22 -10.51
CA LEU A 179 -15.50 10.42 -11.01
C LEU A 179 -15.54 10.48 -12.53
N ALA A 180 -14.59 11.18 -13.16
CA ALA A 180 -14.51 11.24 -14.62
C ALA A 180 -14.27 9.86 -15.25
N ARG A 181 -13.30 9.10 -14.72
CA ARG A 181 -12.93 7.77 -15.25
C ARG A 181 -14.04 6.74 -15.02
N VAL A 182 -14.66 6.70 -13.84
CA VAL A 182 -15.79 5.80 -13.54
C VAL A 182 -16.98 6.11 -14.44
N ARG A 183 -17.32 7.39 -14.64
CA ARG A 183 -18.42 7.79 -15.54
C ARG A 183 -18.15 7.40 -16.99
N GLY A 184 -16.91 7.52 -17.44
CA GLY A 184 -16.50 7.07 -18.79
C GLY A 184 -16.57 5.55 -18.95
N ALA A 185 -16.15 4.80 -17.93
CA ALA A 185 -16.18 3.32 -17.94
C ALA A 185 -17.59 2.75 -17.72
N GLY A 186 -18.45 3.46 -17.01
CA GLY A 186 -19.82 3.06 -16.65
C GLY A 186 -19.93 1.98 -15.55
N LYS A 187 -18.86 1.23 -15.30
CA LYS A 187 -18.71 0.21 -14.25
C LYS A 187 -17.24 -0.16 -14.08
N GLY A 188 -16.91 -0.92 -13.04
CA GLY A 188 -15.58 -1.56 -12.95
C GLY A 188 -14.97 -1.63 -11.56
N ILE A 189 -13.76 -2.18 -11.51
CA ILE A 189 -12.91 -2.30 -10.33
C ILE A 189 -12.08 -1.02 -10.19
N ILE A 190 -12.24 -0.31 -9.08
CA ILE A 190 -11.53 0.95 -8.81
C ILE A 190 -10.37 0.68 -7.87
N LEU A 191 -9.16 1.06 -8.29
CA LEU A 191 -7.94 0.99 -7.50
C LEU A 191 -7.74 2.25 -6.67
N PHE A 192 -7.50 2.05 -5.38
CA PHE A 192 -6.99 3.03 -4.44
C PHE A 192 -5.86 2.43 -3.60
N HIS A 193 -5.20 3.27 -2.82
CA HIS A 193 -4.25 2.86 -1.78
C HIS A 193 -4.71 3.44 -0.44
N ASP A 194 -5.12 2.60 0.52
CA ASP A 194 -5.70 3.05 1.80
C ASP A 194 -4.67 3.68 2.74
N ILE A 195 -3.39 3.52 2.42
CA ILE A 195 -2.29 4.17 3.14
C ILE A 195 -2.12 5.65 2.75
N LYS A 196 -2.78 6.13 1.69
CA LYS A 196 -2.58 7.48 1.13
C LYS A 196 -3.58 8.48 1.70
N LYS A 197 -3.05 9.64 2.10
CA LYS A 197 -3.86 10.77 2.60
C LYS A 197 -4.86 11.28 1.56
N PRO A 198 -4.49 11.51 0.28
CA PRO A 198 -5.45 11.91 -0.75
C PRO A 198 -6.66 10.97 -0.86
N THR A 199 -6.45 9.65 -0.71
CA THR A 199 -7.51 8.65 -0.73
C THR A 199 -8.42 8.78 0.49
N ALA A 200 -7.84 8.81 1.69
CA ALA A 200 -8.58 8.97 2.93
C ALA A 200 -9.48 10.22 2.93
N GLU A 201 -8.99 11.33 2.38
CA GLU A 201 -9.74 12.59 2.31
C GLU A 201 -10.77 12.63 1.16
N ALA A 202 -10.51 11.97 0.02
CA ALA A 202 -11.39 12.00 -1.15
C ALA A 202 -12.58 11.02 -1.06
N LEU A 203 -12.40 9.90 -0.34
CA LEU A 203 -13.28 8.74 -0.47
C LEU A 203 -14.76 9.05 -0.14
N ASP A 204 -15.01 9.88 0.86
CA ASP A 204 -16.38 10.26 1.26
C ASP A 204 -17.12 10.99 0.13
N GLY A 205 -16.45 11.95 -0.50
CA GLY A 205 -16.98 12.71 -1.63
C GLY A 205 -17.20 11.84 -2.87
N ILE A 206 -16.26 10.93 -3.14
CA ILE A 206 -16.36 9.98 -4.26
C ILE A 206 -17.59 9.07 -4.08
N ILE A 207 -17.72 8.42 -2.93
CA ILE A 207 -18.85 7.49 -2.69
C ILE A 207 -20.17 8.25 -2.75
N THR A 208 -20.25 9.44 -2.14
CA THR A 208 -21.45 10.29 -2.17
C THR A 208 -21.86 10.65 -3.60
N ALA A 209 -20.92 11.12 -4.41
CA ALA A 209 -21.19 11.52 -5.79
C ALA A 209 -21.59 10.32 -6.66
N LEU A 210 -20.91 9.19 -6.54
CA LEU A 210 -21.26 7.98 -7.29
C LEU A 210 -22.66 7.45 -6.90
N LYS A 211 -23.02 7.43 -5.61
CA LYS A 211 -24.39 7.09 -5.18
C LYS A 211 -25.43 8.03 -5.77
N LYS A 212 -25.16 9.35 -5.78
CA LYS A 212 -26.03 10.36 -6.40
C LYS A 212 -26.20 10.11 -7.90
N ASP A 213 -25.14 9.67 -8.57
CA ASP A 213 -25.15 9.26 -9.97
C ASP A 213 -25.75 7.85 -10.19
N GLY A 214 -26.36 7.24 -9.17
CA GLY A 214 -27.03 5.94 -9.28
C GLY A 214 -26.10 4.73 -9.32
N TYR A 215 -24.81 4.89 -8.99
CA TYR A 215 -23.91 3.75 -8.86
C TYR A 215 -24.19 2.93 -7.61
N LYS A 216 -24.00 1.62 -7.76
CA LYS A 216 -24.06 0.63 -6.68
C LYS A 216 -22.67 0.08 -6.43
N PHE A 217 -22.36 -0.09 -5.15
CA PHE A 217 -21.09 -0.66 -4.72
C PHE A 217 -21.26 -2.16 -4.56
N VAL A 218 -20.45 -2.95 -5.23
CA VAL A 218 -20.51 -4.41 -5.17
C VAL A 218 -19.45 -4.90 -4.19
N HIS A 219 -19.89 -5.73 -3.25
CA HIS A 219 -18.97 -6.46 -2.39
C HIS A 219 -18.59 -7.77 -3.07
N VAL A 220 -17.31 -8.06 -3.18
CA VAL A 220 -16.84 -9.31 -3.78
C VAL A 220 -16.27 -10.20 -2.70
N VAL A 221 -16.77 -11.43 -2.61
CA VAL A 221 -16.29 -12.47 -1.68
C VAL A 221 -15.78 -13.66 -2.51
N SER A 222 -14.91 -14.48 -1.93
CA SER A 222 -14.52 -15.73 -2.58
C SER A 222 -15.56 -16.83 -2.31
N ASN A 223 -15.81 -17.67 -3.31
CA ASN A 223 -16.51 -18.96 -3.16
C ASN A 223 -15.56 -20.16 -3.16
N THR A 224 -14.24 -19.92 -3.19
CA THR A 224 -13.22 -20.95 -3.31
C THR A 224 -12.54 -21.15 -1.96
N ASN A 225 -12.43 -22.39 -1.51
CA ASN A 225 -11.66 -22.72 -0.32
C ASN A 225 -10.16 -22.65 -0.64
N TYR A 226 -9.47 -21.69 -0.03
CA TYR A 226 -8.02 -21.55 -0.15
C TYR A 226 -7.31 -22.01 1.12
N LYS A 227 -6.20 -22.73 0.93
CA LYS A 227 -5.26 -23.06 2.01
C LYS A 227 -3.91 -22.45 1.67
N PRO A 228 -3.39 -21.51 2.50
CA PRO A 228 -2.03 -21.03 2.35
C PRO A 228 -1.02 -22.18 2.41
N ASN A 229 0.14 -22.02 1.78
CA ASN A 229 1.20 -23.02 1.85
C ASN A 229 1.60 -23.26 3.33
N PRO A 230 1.43 -24.49 3.85
CA PRO A 230 1.65 -24.79 5.25
C PRO A 230 3.11 -24.58 5.68
N GLU A 231 4.07 -24.81 4.80
CA GLU A 231 5.49 -24.55 5.10
C GLU A 231 5.77 -23.07 5.30
N MET A 232 5.12 -22.22 4.53
CA MET A 232 5.27 -20.76 4.63
C MET A 232 4.54 -20.22 5.85
N VAL A 233 3.37 -20.78 6.19
CA VAL A 233 2.66 -20.48 7.44
C VAL A 233 3.53 -20.84 8.64
N ALA A 234 4.15 -22.03 8.65
CA ALA A 234 5.02 -22.46 9.74
C ALA A 234 6.25 -21.55 9.94
N LYS A 235 6.70 -20.87 8.88
CA LYS A 235 7.84 -19.94 8.89
C LYS A 235 7.43 -18.48 9.15
N THR A 236 6.14 -18.19 9.37
CA THR A 236 5.67 -16.80 9.39
C THR A 236 6.23 -15.98 10.55
N ASP A 237 6.45 -16.59 11.72
CA ASP A 237 7.11 -15.90 12.84
C ASP A 237 8.56 -15.48 12.50
N ALA A 238 9.25 -16.24 11.64
CA ALA A 238 10.58 -15.88 11.14
C ALA A 238 10.54 -14.79 10.05
N PHE A 239 9.37 -14.49 9.47
CA PHE A 239 9.21 -13.40 8.51
C PHE A 239 9.08 -12.04 9.20
N ARG A 240 8.64 -12.03 10.46
CA ARG A 240 8.88 -10.90 11.33
C ARG A 240 10.38 -10.87 11.52
N THR A 241 11.09 -10.12 10.69
CA THR A 241 12.39 -9.63 11.14
C THR A 241 12.06 -8.93 12.44
N PRO A 242 12.52 -9.40 13.63
CA PRO A 242 12.67 -8.47 14.72
C PRO A 242 13.49 -7.33 14.10
N PRO A 243 13.21 -6.05 14.38
CA PRO A 243 14.28 -5.10 14.20
C PRO A 243 15.45 -5.73 14.97
N GLU A 244 16.50 -6.14 14.26
CA GLU A 244 17.80 -6.07 14.88
C GLU A 244 17.80 -4.62 15.33
N MET A 245 17.80 -4.42 16.65
CA MET A 245 18.14 -3.12 17.19
C MET A 245 19.53 -2.86 16.63
N ALA A 246 19.58 -2.26 15.43
CA ALA A 246 20.78 -1.73 14.85
C ALA A 246 21.13 -0.63 15.82
N THR A 247 21.93 -1.00 16.81
CA THR A 247 22.41 -0.08 17.82
C THR A 247 23.37 0.77 17.04
N VAL A 248 22.90 1.90 16.51
CA VAL A 248 23.78 2.83 15.80
C VAL A 248 24.66 3.49 16.85
N THR A 249 25.75 2.83 17.20
CA THR A 249 26.81 3.41 18.02
C THR A 249 27.71 4.22 17.10
N GLY A 250 27.36 5.48 16.88
CA GLY A 250 28.14 6.39 16.04
C GLY A 250 27.84 7.85 16.36
N ARG A 251 28.87 8.70 16.30
CA ARG A 251 28.72 10.14 16.45
C ARG A 251 28.35 10.72 15.10
N TRP A 252 27.12 11.24 14.98
CA TRP A 252 26.64 11.86 13.76
C TRP A 252 27.27 13.24 13.57
N THR A 253 28.00 13.44 12.48
CA THR A 253 28.42 14.77 12.01
C THR A 253 27.71 15.07 10.71
N ALA A 254 26.82 16.06 10.71
CA ALA A 254 26.23 16.57 9.47
C ALA A 254 27.32 17.28 8.66
N SER A 255 27.69 16.78 7.49
CA SER A 255 28.49 17.53 6.52
C SER A 255 27.58 18.06 5.42
N ALA A 256 27.56 19.37 5.23
CA ALA A 256 26.97 19.98 4.05
C ALA A 256 27.95 19.85 2.86
N ALA A 257 27.37 19.63 1.66
CA ALA A 257 27.99 19.60 0.32
C ALA A 257 28.66 18.27 -0.10
N THR A 258 28.56 17.77 -1.34
CA THR A 258 28.50 18.45 -2.64
C THR A 258 27.84 17.55 -3.71
N VAL A 259 27.37 18.14 -4.81
CA VAL A 259 26.75 17.46 -5.97
C VAL A 259 27.74 16.50 -6.66
N GLY A 260 27.42 15.21 -6.66
CA GLY A 260 28.14 14.13 -7.35
C GLY A 260 27.51 12.78 -7.01
N ARG A 261 27.49 11.81 -7.95
CA ARG A 261 26.93 10.47 -7.67
C ARG A 261 27.74 9.83 -6.54
N PRO A 262 27.09 9.33 -5.48
CA PRO A 262 27.78 8.66 -4.39
C PRO A 262 28.44 7.36 -4.84
N GLU A 263 29.63 7.10 -4.33
CA GLU A 263 30.28 5.80 -4.42
C GLU A 263 29.74 4.91 -3.28
N ILE A 264 29.09 3.78 -3.62
CA ILE A 264 28.62 2.80 -2.61
C ILE A 264 29.81 1.91 -2.24
N LYS A 265 30.27 2.00 -0.99
CA LYS A 265 31.37 1.16 -0.47
C LYS A 265 30.84 -0.19 -0.02
N ALA A 266 31.65 -1.25 -0.17
CA ALA A 266 31.35 -2.56 0.40
C ALA A 266 31.14 -2.44 1.92
N GLY A 267 30.01 -2.93 2.43
CA GLY A 267 29.58 -2.76 3.82
C GLY A 267 28.62 -1.58 4.09
N SER A 268 28.24 -0.82 3.06
CA SER A 268 27.21 0.22 3.17
C SER A 268 25.79 -0.39 3.11
N VAL A 269 24.92 -0.01 4.06
CA VAL A 269 23.49 -0.37 4.05
C VAL A 269 22.71 0.71 3.32
N ASP A 270 21.97 0.32 2.28
CA ASP A 270 21.07 1.21 1.53
C ASP A 270 19.75 1.39 2.31
N VAL A 271 19.61 2.53 2.98
CA VAL A 271 18.45 2.88 3.82
C VAL A 271 17.17 3.10 2.98
N MET A 272 17.23 3.06 1.65
CA MET A 272 16.04 3.20 0.79
C MET A 272 15.23 1.91 0.61
N ARG A 273 15.63 0.77 1.20
CA ARG A 273 14.95 -0.53 0.99
C ARG A 273 14.03 -1.01 2.11
N THR A 274 13.99 -0.30 3.23
CA THR A 274 13.15 -0.54 4.40
C THR A 274 13.36 0.73 5.22
N GLU A 275 12.46 1.71 5.23
CA GLU A 275 11.36 1.78 6.17
C GLU A 275 10.59 3.09 5.97
N TRP A 276 9.34 3.01 5.51
CA TRP A 276 8.37 4.11 5.72
C TRP A 276 7.48 3.88 6.93
N VAL A 277 7.42 2.64 7.43
CA VAL A 277 6.55 2.23 8.54
C VAL A 277 7.15 2.61 9.89
N GLU A 278 8.46 2.43 10.06
CA GLU A 278 9.14 2.67 11.34
C GLU A 278 9.33 4.15 11.67
N LEU A 279 9.67 5.00 10.67
CA LEU A 279 9.77 6.45 10.88
C LEU A 279 8.45 7.08 11.36
N LYS A 280 7.31 6.55 10.92
CA LYS A 280 5.99 7.11 11.30
C LYS A 280 5.56 6.63 12.69
N LEU A 281 5.75 5.34 13.00
CA LEU A 281 5.44 4.77 14.31
C LEU A 281 6.36 5.34 15.42
N ALA A 282 7.65 5.52 15.15
CA ALA A 282 8.59 6.14 16.08
C ALA A 282 8.22 7.61 16.38
N ASN A 283 7.79 8.36 15.36
CA ASN A 283 7.37 9.75 15.53
C ASN A 283 6.06 9.88 16.33
N GLU A 284 5.13 8.93 16.19
CA GLU A 284 3.87 8.90 16.97
C GLU A 284 4.11 8.50 18.45
N GLN A 285 5.05 7.59 18.74
CA GLN A 285 5.44 7.26 20.12
C GLN A 285 6.16 8.42 20.83
N LEU A 286 7.06 9.13 20.14
CA LEU A 286 7.80 10.26 20.71
C LEU A 286 6.88 11.45 21.02
N THR A 287 5.85 11.68 20.20
CA THR A 287 4.87 12.76 20.42
C THR A 287 3.80 12.40 21.46
N GLY A 288 3.53 11.11 21.67
CA GLY A 288 2.63 10.62 22.73
C GLY A 288 3.20 10.75 24.14
N ASN A 289 4.50 10.47 24.33
CA ASN A 289 5.16 10.55 25.63
C ASN A 289 5.46 11.98 26.11
N ALA A 290 5.42 12.97 25.23
CA ALA A 290 5.67 14.37 25.58
C ALA A 290 4.50 15.06 26.32
N ARG A 291 3.39 14.36 26.58
CA ARG A 291 2.18 14.93 27.22
C ARG A 291 1.95 14.52 28.68
N SER A 292 2.80 13.72 29.31
CA SER A 292 2.54 13.22 30.67
C SER A 292 3.58 13.53 31.75
N GLU A 293 4.65 14.27 31.48
CA GLU A 293 5.64 14.60 32.51
C GLU A 293 5.98 16.09 32.54
N THR A 294 5.11 16.89 33.17
CA THR A 294 5.50 18.20 33.72
C THR A 294 5.33 18.15 35.23
N ALA A 295 6.38 17.71 35.94
CA ALA A 295 6.50 17.83 37.38
C ALA A 295 7.98 18.01 37.81
N ASN A 296 8.44 19.26 37.67
CA ASN A 296 9.27 20.02 38.62
C ASN A 296 10.27 19.27 39.54
N VAL A 297 11.56 19.19 39.17
CA VAL A 297 12.72 19.32 40.07
C VAL A 297 13.90 19.90 39.27
N GLY A 298 14.58 20.90 39.83
CA GLY A 298 15.53 21.76 39.13
C GLY A 298 17.00 21.33 39.10
N GLY A 299 17.77 22.15 38.36
CA GLY A 299 19.22 22.32 38.47
C GLY A 299 20.09 21.32 37.72
N GLY A 300 20.49 21.64 36.48
CA GLY A 300 21.59 20.98 35.79
C GLY A 300 21.52 21.05 34.27
N ASN A 301 22.57 21.57 33.64
CA ASN A 301 22.74 21.80 32.20
C ASN A 301 22.12 20.73 31.28
N GLY A 302 21.18 21.15 30.44
CA GLY A 302 20.69 20.39 29.30
C GLY A 302 19.94 21.31 28.34
N GLN A 303 20.52 21.57 27.17
CA GLN A 303 19.90 22.42 26.15
C GLN A 303 18.58 21.80 25.66
N THR A 304 17.55 22.62 25.72
CA THR A 304 16.20 22.42 25.20
C THR A 304 16.21 22.15 23.68
N ALA A 305 15.58 21.08 23.23
CA ALA A 305 15.26 20.90 21.81
C ALA A 305 14.00 21.72 21.47
N SER A 306 14.19 22.95 21.00
CA SER A 306 13.13 23.74 20.36
C SER A 306 12.84 23.20 18.96
N GLY A 307 11.55 23.13 18.61
CA GLY A 307 11.07 22.66 17.32
C GLY A 307 11.44 23.58 16.14
N TYR A 308 11.35 23.02 14.93
CA TYR A 308 11.41 23.79 13.70
C TYR A 308 10.11 23.65 12.90
N VAL A 309 9.42 24.78 12.78
CA VAL A 309 8.35 25.06 11.83
C VAL A 309 9.01 25.63 10.58
N ALA A 310 8.71 25.07 9.39
CA ALA A 310 9.13 25.66 8.13
C ALA A 310 8.00 26.52 7.54
N THR A 311 8.16 27.84 7.57
CA THR A 311 7.35 28.80 6.80
C THR A 311 7.99 29.04 5.44
N SER A 312 7.20 29.00 4.36
CA SER A 312 7.62 29.42 3.02
C SER A 312 7.30 30.89 2.77
N SER A 313 8.29 31.72 2.46
CA SER A 313 8.10 33.01 1.80
C SER A 313 8.61 32.92 0.36
N GLY A 314 7.79 33.40 -0.59
CA GLY A 314 8.08 33.37 -2.02
C GLY A 314 8.76 34.64 -2.53
N GLY A 315 9.27 34.59 -3.77
CA GLY A 315 9.74 35.76 -4.50
C GLY A 315 10.41 35.46 -5.85
N GLY A 316 9.60 35.53 -6.92
CA GLY A 316 9.86 36.13 -8.26
C GLY A 316 11.13 35.86 -9.09
N GLY A 317 10.94 35.56 -10.38
CA GLY A 317 11.77 36.13 -11.45
C GLY A 317 12.32 35.22 -12.56
N SER A 318 11.57 35.14 -13.67
CA SER A 318 12.00 35.08 -15.09
C SER A 318 13.07 34.08 -15.61
N GLY A 319 12.72 33.34 -16.68
CA GLY A 319 13.65 32.90 -17.72
C GLY A 319 13.55 31.43 -18.15
N GLN A 320 13.00 31.17 -19.33
CA GLN A 320 12.98 29.84 -19.97
C GLN A 320 14.40 29.37 -20.35
N THR A 321 14.72 28.09 -20.05
CA THR A 321 15.06 27.01 -21.01
C THR A 321 15.78 25.86 -20.28
N GLY A 322 15.46 24.61 -20.63
CA GLY A 322 16.25 23.42 -20.26
C GLY A 322 15.75 22.66 -19.02
N GLY A 323 14.82 21.73 -19.23
CA GLY A 323 14.45 20.76 -18.19
C GLY A 323 15.60 19.79 -17.92
N ALA A 324 16.16 19.85 -16.72
CA ALA A 324 17.04 18.83 -16.17
C ALA A 324 16.52 18.43 -14.78
N TYR A 325 16.23 17.14 -14.64
CA TYR A 325 15.85 16.48 -13.41
C TYR A 325 16.93 16.70 -12.34
N MET A 326 16.57 17.27 -11.19
CA MET A 326 17.37 17.21 -9.97
C MET A 326 16.54 16.49 -8.91
N ALA A 327 16.75 15.18 -8.82
CA ALA A 327 16.39 14.43 -7.64
C ALA A 327 17.36 14.85 -6.53
N ASN A 328 16.85 15.47 -5.47
CA ASN A 328 17.64 15.71 -4.27
C ASN A 328 17.86 14.36 -3.57
N SER A 329 18.96 13.69 -3.90
CA SER A 329 19.46 12.52 -3.19
C SER A 329 20.28 12.97 -1.99
N TRP A 330 19.83 12.65 -0.78
CA TRP A 330 20.68 12.69 0.42
C TRP A 330 21.25 11.29 0.63
N LEU A 331 22.58 11.18 0.65
CA LEU A 331 23.24 9.97 1.11
C LEU A 331 23.80 10.19 2.50
N VAL A 332 23.57 9.19 3.33
CA VAL A 332 24.21 9.06 4.63
C VAL A 332 25.07 7.81 4.53
N THR A 333 26.39 7.99 4.57
CA THR A 333 27.35 6.88 4.64
C THR A 333 27.93 6.83 6.06
N GLY A 334 27.89 5.66 6.67
CA GLY A 334 28.59 5.36 7.92
C GLY A 334 29.52 4.17 7.70
N GLN A 335 30.75 4.24 8.22
CA GLN A 335 31.62 3.08 8.34
C GLN A 335 31.38 2.41 9.70
N ILE A 336 31.22 1.09 9.67
CA ILE A 336 31.26 0.24 10.87
C ILE A 336 32.73 -0.13 11.06
N GLN A 337 33.29 0.11 12.25
CA GLN A 337 34.58 -0.47 12.66
C GLN A 337 34.36 -1.88 13.20
#